data_AF-A0A1Y2DRQ9-F1
#
_entry.id   AF-A0A1Y2DRQ9-F1
#
_cell.length_a   1.000
_cell.length_b   1.000
_cell.length_c   1.000
_cell.angle_alpha   90.00
_cell.angle_beta   90.00
_cell.angle_gamma   90.00
#
_symmetry.space_group_name_H-M   'P 1'
#
loop_
_entity.id
_entity.type
_entity.pdbx_description
1 polymer ?
#
loop_
_entity_poly.entity_id
_entity_poly.type
_entity_poly.pdbx_seq_one_letter_code
_entity_poly.pdbx_strand_id
1 'polypeptide(L)'
;MKFSILGGLILIASRVLAECSDDDAGTLGKCLTTLSSSGFGGTAELFSKKEEVEAFCKNFTDVDDCKNAVPILTKSAECVAKLPADSQGSALKLQLLYLSFCGTDGDNKQCPLAKFITENVSKITDEKAAESEDLKKVLAEDCKNEKCNANMQIAGGIMSQDSIKDAIAILAKGLNAVVQKYKENYEKKTCDAITGNGSDDKDDAVTLKRITFSLIGMILLSSLILL
;
A
#
# COMPACT_ATOMS: atom_id res chain seq x y z
N MET A 1 34.69 -3.36 39.34
CA MET A 1 33.35 -2.82 39.04
C MET A 1 32.88 -3.49 37.76
N LYS A 2 31.79 -4.26 37.81
CA LYS A 2 31.37 -5.19 36.75
C LYS A 2 30.45 -4.47 35.75
N PHE A 3 30.68 -4.74 34.46
CA PHE A 3 29.92 -4.28 33.31
C PHE A 3 28.46 -4.74 33.38
N SER A 4 27.50 -3.83 33.21
CA SER A 4 26.10 -4.16 32.90
C SER A 4 25.52 -3.10 31.97
N ILE A 5 25.97 -3.13 30.72
CA ILE A 5 25.32 -2.47 29.58
C ILE A 5 25.46 -3.45 28.42
N LEU A 6 24.49 -4.35 28.23
CA LEU A 6 24.25 -5.06 26.96
C LEU A 6 22.94 -5.85 27.11
N GLY A 7 21.82 -5.13 27.17
CA GLY A 7 20.50 -5.72 27.32
C GLY A 7 19.54 -5.18 26.26
N GLY A 8 19.37 -5.93 25.18
CA GLY A 8 18.08 -6.01 24.50
C GLY A 8 17.71 -4.91 23.51
N LEU A 9 18.58 -4.59 22.55
CA LEU A 9 18.17 -3.97 21.28
C LEU A 9 18.13 -5.05 20.19
N ILE A 10 17.25 -6.03 20.37
CA ILE A 10 16.74 -6.87 19.27
C ILE A 10 15.30 -6.41 19.05
N LEU A 11 15.16 -5.18 18.56
CA LEU A 11 13.91 -4.79 17.90
C LEU A 11 13.91 -5.49 16.55
N ILE A 12 13.45 -6.74 16.57
CA ILE A 12 12.57 -7.38 15.59
C ILE A 12 12.57 -6.65 14.23
N ALA A 13 13.72 -6.69 13.56
CA ALA A 13 13.82 -6.49 12.13
C ALA A 13 13.52 -7.83 11.44
N SER A 14 12.52 -8.58 11.90
CA SER A 14 11.83 -9.55 11.05
C SER A 14 10.85 -8.80 10.16
N ARG A 15 11.39 -7.85 9.37
CA ARG A 15 11.00 -7.84 7.97
C ARG A 15 11.55 -9.15 7.45
N VAL A 16 10.72 -10.19 7.54
CA VAL A 16 10.85 -11.38 6.72
C VAL A 16 10.90 -10.82 5.30
N LEU A 17 12.11 -10.57 4.81
CA LEU A 17 12.40 -10.45 3.40
C LEU A 17 12.08 -11.84 2.88
N ALA A 18 10.80 -12.09 2.61
CA ALA A 18 10.36 -13.27 1.91
C ALA A 18 11.03 -13.16 0.55
N GLU A 19 12.20 -13.77 0.41
CA GLU A 19 12.91 -13.83 -0.84
C GLU A 19 11.97 -14.46 -1.85
N CYS A 20 11.64 -13.72 -2.90
CA CYS A 20 10.82 -14.28 -3.96
C CYS A 20 11.60 -15.38 -4.66
N SER A 21 10.97 -16.54 -4.70
CA SER A 21 11.52 -17.74 -5.30
C SER A 21 11.30 -17.70 -6.81
N ASP A 22 12.10 -18.44 -7.58
CA ASP A 22 11.88 -18.62 -9.01
C ASP A 22 10.47 -19.21 -9.30
N ASP A 23 9.93 -19.97 -8.35
CA ASP A 23 8.56 -20.53 -8.42
C ASP A 23 7.47 -19.44 -8.34
N ASP A 24 7.73 -18.31 -7.67
CA ASP A 24 6.79 -17.20 -7.58
C ASP A 24 6.56 -16.58 -8.98
N ALA A 25 7.64 -16.46 -9.77
CA ALA A 25 7.58 -15.95 -11.14
C ALA A 25 6.71 -16.84 -12.04
N GLY A 26 6.91 -18.15 -11.97
CA GLY A 26 6.11 -19.13 -12.71
C GLY A 26 4.64 -19.08 -12.32
N THR A 27 4.35 -18.92 -11.02
CA THR A 27 2.98 -18.83 -10.49
C THR A 27 2.26 -17.57 -10.99
N LEU A 28 2.91 -16.41 -10.93
CA LEU A 28 2.34 -15.17 -11.47
C LEU A 28 2.12 -15.23 -12.99
N GLY A 29 3.07 -15.81 -13.74
CA GLY A 29 2.96 -15.98 -15.19
C GLY A 29 1.75 -16.83 -15.60
N LYS A 30 1.47 -17.92 -14.86
CA LYS A 30 0.27 -18.75 -15.08
C LYS A 30 -1.01 -17.95 -14.84
N CYS A 31 -1.12 -17.23 -13.72
CA CYS A 31 -2.30 -16.41 -13.46
C CYS A 31 -2.50 -15.34 -14.55
N LEU A 32 -1.45 -14.64 -14.97
CA LEU A 32 -1.51 -13.65 -16.06
C LEU A 32 -2.00 -14.27 -17.38
N THR A 33 -1.54 -15.47 -17.71
CA THR A 33 -1.97 -16.21 -18.92
C THR A 33 -3.45 -16.58 -18.82
N THR A 34 -3.89 -17.05 -17.65
CA THR A 34 -5.29 -17.42 -17.42
C THR A 34 -6.21 -16.21 -17.47
N LEU A 35 -5.83 -15.08 -16.86
CA LEU A 35 -6.57 -13.82 -16.96
C LEU A 35 -6.64 -13.29 -18.39
N SER A 36 -5.55 -13.39 -19.15
CA SER A 36 -5.53 -12.98 -20.56
C SER A 36 -6.51 -13.83 -21.38
N SER A 37 -6.59 -15.13 -21.09
CA SER A 37 -7.51 -16.06 -21.74
C SER A 37 -8.98 -15.82 -21.36
N SER A 38 -9.25 -15.27 -20.17
CA SER A 38 -10.58 -14.90 -19.72
C SER A 38 -11.04 -13.52 -20.24
N GLY A 39 -10.32 -12.93 -21.19
CA GLY A 39 -10.65 -11.61 -21.75
C GLY A 39 -10.18 -10.44 -20.90
N PHE A 40 -9.45 -10.67 -19.81
CA PHE A 40 -8.76 -9.62 -19.05
C PHE A 40 -7.42 -9.22 -19.70
N GLY A 41 -7.38 -9.32 -21.03
CA GLY A 41 -6.21 -9.15 -21.88
C GLY A 41 -5.86 -7.68 -22.10
N GLY A 42 -5.38 -7.01 -21.06
CA GLY A 42 -4.49 -5.86 -21.17
C GLY A 42 -5.07 -4.54 -21.69
N THR A 43 -6.33 -4.46 -22.15
CA THR A 43 -6.88 -3.19 -22.60
C THR A 43 -7.08 -2.23 -21.42
N ALA A 44 -6.61 -1.00 -21.64
CA ALA A 44 -6.48 0.10 -20.71
C ALA A 44 -7.80 0.67 -20.17
N GLU A 45 -8.92 -0.03 -20.34
CA GLU A 45 -10.19 0.43 -19.76
C GLU A 45 -10.34 -0.21 -18.39
N LEU A 46 -10.35 0.64 -17.37
CA LEU A 46 -10.74 0.23 -16.04
C LEU A 46 -12.16 -0.33 -16.07
N PHE A 47 -12.48 -1.14 -15.07
CA PHE A 47 -13.83 -1.60 -14.83
C PHE A 47 -14.83 -0.43 -14.90
N SER A 48 -15.86 -0.60 -15.71
CA SER A 48 -16.94 0.38 -15.87
C SER A 48 -18.11 0.08 -14.93
N LYS A 49 -18.21 -1.18 -14.48
CA LYS A 49 -19.32 -1.70 -13.69
C LYS A 49 -18.84 -2.60 -12.56
N LYS A 50 -19.65 -2.67 -11.51
CA LYS A 50 -19.39 -3.48 -10.32
C LYS A 50 -19.21 -4.95 -10.67
N GLU A 51 -20.03 -5.47 -11.59
CA GLU A 51 -20.01 -6.87 -11.99
C GLU A 51 -18.69 -7.29 -12.65
N GLU A 52 -18.01 -6.36 -13.33
CA GLU A 52 -16.72 -6.61 -13.96
C GLU A 52 -15.61 -6.72 -12.90
N VAL A 53 -15.65 -5.87 -11.87
CA VAL A 53 -14.74 -5.96 -10.72
C VAL A 53 -14.95 -7.27 -9.97
N GLU A 54 -16.20 -7.66 -9.72
CA GLU A 54 -16.53 -8.92 -9.04
C GLU A 54 -16.08 -10.13 -9.85
N ALA A 55 -16.29 -10.11 -11.17
CA ALA A 55 -15.79 -11.15 -12.07
C ALA A 55 -14.26 -11.24 -12.05
N PHE A 56 -13.57 -10.10 -12.05
CA PHE A 56 -12.11 -10.08 -11.89
C PHE A 56 -11.68 -10.69 -10.56
N CYS A 57 -12.27 -10.28 -9.44
CA CYS A 57 -11.90 -10.79 -8.12
C CYS A 57 -12.18 -12.28 -7.93
N LYS A 58 -13.24 -12.82 -8.56
CA LYS A 58 -13.53 -14.26 -8.57
C LYS A 58 -12.40 -15.12 -9.15
N ASN A 59 -11.58 -14.59 -10.06
CA ASN A 59 -10.43 -15.35 -10.56
C ASN A 59 -9.45 -15.70 -9.42
N PHE A 60 -9.31 -14.86 -8.40
CA PHE A 60 -8.39 -15.12 -7.29
C PHE A 60 -8.97 -16.04 -6.21
N THR A 61 -10.24 -16.41 -6.31
CA THR A 61 -10.89 -17.36 -5.41
C THR A 61 -11.19 -18.69 -6.08
N ASP A 62 -11.58 -18.66 -7.36
CA ASP A 62 -12.20 -19.78 -8.06
C ASP A 62 -11.25 -20.44 -9.07
N VAL A 63 -10.18 -19.75 -9.49
CA VAL A 63 -9.22 -20.25 -10.48
C VAL A 63 -7.90 -20.58 -9.80
N ASP A 64 -7.50 -21.85 -9.80
CA ASP A 64 -6.35 -22.35 -9.06
C ASP A 64 -5.05 -21.59 -9.35
N ASP A 65 -4.76 -21.28 -10.62
CA ASP A 65 -3.55 -20.53 -11.00
C ASP A 65 -3.49 -19.15 -10.35
N CYS A 66 -4.63 -18.44 -10.26
CA CYS A 66 -4.70 -17.11 -9.67
C CYS A 66 -4.87 -17.12 -8.15
N LYS A 67 -5.54 -18.13 -7.61
CA LYS A 67 -5.63 -18.37 -6.17
C LYS A 67 -4.23 -18.59 -5.57
N ASN A 68 -3.39 -19.38 -6.24
CA ASN A 68 -2.01 -19.62 -5.82
C ASN A 68 -1.12 -18.38 -5.98
N ALA A 69 -1.51 -17.40 -6.80
CA ALA A 69 -0.79 -16.15 -6.95
C ALA A 69 -1.08 -15.13 -5.83
N VAL A 70 -2.20 -15.26 -5.09
CA VAL A 70 -2.60 -14.30 -4.03
C VAL A 70 -1.51 -14.08 -2.97
N PRO A 71 -0.86 -15.11 -2.42
CA PRO A 71 0.23 -14.90 -1.46
C PRO A 71 1.41 -14.12 -2.04
N ILE A 72 1.60 -14.12 -3.36
CA ILE A 72 2.67 -13.40 -4.06
C ILE A 72 2.26 -11.95 -4.31
N LEU A 73 1.02 -11.74 -4.74
CA LEU A 73 0.44 -10.40 -4.99
C LEU A 73 0.34 -9.57 -3.69
N THR A 74 0.41 -10.21 -2.53
CA THR A 74 0.42 -9.55 -1.21
C THR A 74 1.83 -9.42 -0.60
N LYS A 75 2.89 -9.81 -1.33
CA LYS A 75 4.29 -9.52 -0.96
C LYS A 75 4.71 -8.10 -1.37
N SER A 76 5.87 -7.65 -0.90
CA SER A 76 6.42 -6.34 -1.28
C SER A 76 6.67 -6.23 -2.79
N ALA A 77 6.64 -5.00 -3.31
CA ALA A 77 6.91 -4.72 -4.73
C ALA A 77 8.32 -5.14 -5.18
N GLU A 78 9.27 -5.25 -4.24
CA GLU A 78 10.63 -5.76 -4.48
C GLU A 78 10.63 -7.20 -4.99
N CYS A 79 9.61 -7.99 -4.63
CA CYS A 79 9.39 -9.33 -5.14
C CYS A 79 9.27 -9.34 -6.66
N VAL A 80 8.44 -8.44 -7.17
CA VAL A 80 8.10 -8.36 -8.59
C VAL A 80 9.25 -7.76 -9.40
N ALA A 81 10.09 -6.90 -8.78
CA ALA A 81 11.30 -6.36 -9.40
C ALA A 81 12.36 -7.43 -9.76
N LYS A 82 12.22 -8.67 -9.26
CA LYS A 82 13.09 -9.80 -9.62
C LYS A 82 12.61 -10.58 -10.85
N LEU A 83 11.40 -10.31 -11.35
CA LEU A 83 10.88 -10.97 -12.55
C LEU A 83 11.66 -10.53 -13.80
N PRO A 84 11.61 -11.31 -14.90
CA PRO A 84 12.07 -10.87 -16.21
C PRO A 84 11.47 -9.52 -16.59
N ALA A 85 12.26 -8.62 -17.18
CA ALA A 85 11.90 -7.21 -17.41
C ALA A 85 10.62 -7.04 -18.26
N ASP A 86 10.36 -7.97 -19.18
CA ASP A 86 9.15 -8.04 -20.01
C ASP A 86 7.88 -8.39 -19.21
N SER A 87 8.04 -9.06 -18.07
CA SER A 87 6.96 -9.53 -17.21
C SER A 87 6.71 -8.61 -16.00
N GLN A 88 7.69 -7.79 -15.60
CA GLN A 88 7.61 -6.92 -14.43
C GLN A 88 6.40 -5.97 -14.48
N GLY A 89 6.21 -5.27 -15.59
CA GLY A 89 5.12 -4.28 -15.72
C GLY A 89 3.74 -4.92 -15.57
N SER A 90 3.52 -6.07 -16.22
CA SER A 90 2.26 -6.81 -16.14
C SER A 90 2.00 -7.36 -14.73
N ALA A 91 3.05 -7.87 -14.07
CA ALA A 91 2.94 -8.39 -12.71
C ALA A 91 2.67 -7.28 -11.68
N LEU A 92 3.36 -6.14 -11.79
CA LEU A 92 3.10 -4.97 -10.93
C LEU A 92 1.69 -4.42 -11.16
N LYS A 93 1.23 -4.36 -12.42
CA LYS A 93 -0.14 -3.96 -12.75
C LYS A 93 -1.16 -4.92 -12.14
N LEU A 94 -0.96 -6.22 -12.28
CA LEU A 94 -1.84 -7.24 -11.68
C LEU A 94 -1.88 -7.11 -10.16
N GLN A 95 -0.71 -6.91 -9.54
CA GLN A 95 -0.56 -6.71 -8.11
C GLN A 95 -1.34 -5.48 -7.64
N LEU A 96 -1.16 -4.35 -8.32
CA LEU A 96 -1.85 -3.11 -8.00
C LEU A 96 -3.37 -3.24 -8.13
N LEU A 97 -3.85 -3.89 -9.21
CA LEU A 97 -5.27 -4.16 -9.42
C LEU A 97 -5.83 -5.08 -8.32
N TYR A 98 -5.12 -6.17 -8.00
CA TYR A 98 -5.55 -7.08 -6.94
C TYR A 98 -5.66 -6.37 -5.60
N LEU A 99 -4.63 -5.62 -5.18
CA LEU A 99 -4.62 -4.91 -3.90
C LEU A 99 -5.72 -3.85 -3.83
N SER A 100 -5.97 -3.14 -4.95
CA SER A 100 -6.96 -2.06 -5.01
C SER A 100 -8.40 -2.55 -5.03
N PHE A 101 -8.68 -3.66 -5.72
CA PHE A 101 -10.05 -4.13 -5.96
C PHE A 101 -10.43 -5.39 -5.20
N CYS A 102 -9.47 -6.26 -4.90
CA CYS A 102 -9.73 -7.60 -4.36
C CYS A 102 -9.02 -7.88 -3.04
N GLY A 103 -8.26 -6.91 -2.51
CA GLY A 103 -7.54 -7.03 -1.25
C GLY A 103 -8.48 -7.41 -0.11
N THR A 104 -8.05 -8.38 0.72
CA THR A 104 -8.82 -8.87 1.87
C THR A 104 -8.09 -8.63 3.18
N ASP A 105 -8.86 -8.53 4.27
CA ASP A 105 -8.38 -8.48 5.64
C ASP A 105 -8.00 -9.86 6.19
N GLY A 106 -7.69 -9.93 7.49
CA GLY A 106 -7.33 -11.18 8.17
C GLY A 106 -8.47 -12.21 8.24
N ASP A 107 -9.72 -11.78 8.08
CA ASP A 107 -10.92 -12.62 8.10
C ASP A 107 -11.36 -13.08 6.69
N ASN A 108 -10.54 -12.80 5.66
CA ASN A 108 -10.90 -12.97 4.25
C ASN A 108 -12.10 -12.12 3.79
N LYS A 109 -12.41 -11.02 4.50
CA LYS A 109 -13.38 -10.03 4.03
C LYS A 109 -12.66 -9.00 3.18
N GLN A 110 -13.34 -8.46 2.16
CA GLN A 110 -12.78 -7.41 1.32
C GLN A 110 -12.44 -6.17 2.16
N CYS A 111 -11.27 -5.59 1.93
CA CYS A 111 -10.82 -4.38 2.60
C CYS A 111 -11.81 -3.22 2.36
N PRO A 112 -12.03 -2.32 3.35
CA PRO A 112 -13.01 -1.24 3.23
C PRO A 112 -12.82 -0.40 1.96
N LEU A 113 -11.58 -0.03 1.61
CA LEU A 113 -11.30 0.74 0.41
C LEU A 113 -11.64 -0.04 -0.85
N ALA A 114 -11.21 -1.31 -0.93
CA ALA A 114 -11.49 -2.18 -2.07
C ALA A 114 -13.00 -2.36 -2.29
N LYS A 115 -13.75 -2.60 -1.21
CA LYS A 115 -15.21 -2.70 -1.25
C LYS A 115 -15.85 -1.39 -1.74
N PHE A 116 -15.41 -0.25 -1.22
CA PHE A 116 -15.94 1.04 -1.63
C PHE A 116 -15.68 1.33 -3.11
N ILE A 117 -14.48 1.02 -3.61
CA ILE A 117 -14.13 1.14 -5.02
C ILE A 117 -15.04 0.23 -5.87
N THR A 118 -15.22 -1.03 -5.49
CA THR A 118 -16.10 -1.97 -6.20
C THR A 118 -17.55 -1.46 -6.27
N GLU A 119 -18.07 -0.93 -5.16
CA GLU A 119 -19.44 -0.42 -5.06
C GLU A 119 -19.64 0.94 -5.77
N ASN A 120 -18.57 1.70 -5.98
CA ASN A 120 -18.61 3.06 -6.53
C ASN A 120 -17.71 3.23 -7.76
N VAL A 121 -17.48 2.16 -8.52
CA VAL A 121 -16.51 2.12 -9.62
C VAL A 121 -16.75 3.21 -10.69
N SER A 122 -18.01 3.55 -10.95
CA SER A 122 -18.40 4.61 -11.89
C SER A 122 -18.18 6.03 -11.37
N LYS A 123 -17.97 6.21 -10.06
CA LYS A 123 -17.78 7.52 -9.41
C LYS A 123 -16.33 7.79 -9.06
N ILE A 124 -15.53 6.74 -8.80
CA ILE A 124 -14.15 6.88 -8.32
C ILE A 124 -13.18 7.40 -9.38
N THR A 125 -13.61 7.43 -10.65
CA THR A 125 -12.89 8.07 -11.76
C THR A 125 -12.91 9.59 -11.70
N ASP A 126 -13.82 10.21 -10.93
CA ASP A 126 -13.87 11.65 -10.71
C ASP A 126 -12.83 12.06 -9.65
N GLU A 127 -11.95 13.00 -9.97
CA GLU A 127 -10.95 13.55 -9.04
C GLU A 127 -11.61 14.11 -7.76
N LYS A 128 -12.86 14.58 -7.85
CA LYS A 128 -13.62 15.07 -6.68
C LYS A 128 -14.00 13.97 -5.70
N ALA A 129 -14.06 12.70 -6.14
CA ALA A 129 -14.37 11.58 -5.25
C ALA A 129 -13.33 11.46 -4.13
N ALA A 130 -12.07 11.84 -4.40
CA ALA A 130 -10.96 11.85 -3.45
C ALA A 130 -11.20 12.74 -2.21
N GLU A 131 -12.05 13.76 -2.35
CA GLU A 131 -12.37 14.71 -1.29
C GLU A 131 -13.68 14.37 -0.55
N SER A 132 -14.39 13.32 -0.96
CA SER A 132 -15.64 12.95 -0.32
C SER A 132 -15.43 12.47 1.12
N GLU A 133 -16.28 12.93 2.03
CA GLU A 133 -16.23 12.55 3.45
C GLU A 133 -16.44 11.04 3.65
N ASP A 134 -17.26 10.40 2.81
CA ASP A 134 -17.48 8.96 2.85
C ASP A 134 -16.20 8.19 2.51
N LEU A 135 -15.47 8.62 1.48
CA LEU A 135 -14.18 8.01 1.14
C LEU A 135 -13.15 8.22 2.25
N LYS A 136 -13.08 9.41 2.86
CA LYS A 136 -12.16 9.66 3.99
C LYS A 136 -12.43 8.73 5.17
N LYS A 137 -13.71 8.48 5.51
CA LYS A 137 -14.08 7.52 6.56
C LYS A 137 -13.64 6.11 6.19
N VAL A 138 -13.92 5.67 4.97
CA VAL A 138 -13.49 4.36 4.46
C VAL A 138 -11.97 4.21 4.51
N LEU A 139 -11.22 5.23 4.09
CA LEU A 139 -9.76 5.22 4.15
C LEU A 139 -9.23 5.16 5.58
N ALA A 140 -9.87 5.83 6.53
CA ALA A 140 -9.51 5.75 7.94
C ALA A 140 -9.78 4.35 8.51
N GLU A 141 -10.89 3.72 8.14
CA GLU A 141 -11.23 2.34 8.51
C GLU A 141 -10.24 1.33 7.90
N ASP A 142 -9.91 1.48 6.62
CA ASP A 142 -8.95 0.65 5.89
C ASP A 142 -7.54 0.78 6.50
N CYS A 143 -7.10 2.01 6.79
CA CYS A 143 -5.84 2.30 7.47
C CYS A 143 -5.73 1.65 8.86
N LYS A 144 -6.84 1.56 9.61
CA LYS A 144 -6.87 0.94 10.95
C LYS A 144 -6.78 -0.59 10.89
N ASN A 145 -7.20 -1.20 9.78
CA ASN A 145 -7.08 -2.64 9.59
C ASN A 145 -5.64 -3.00 9.21
N GLU A 146 -4.97 -3.84 10.00
CA GLU A 146 -3.54 -4.11 9.83
C GLU A 146 -3.18 -4.70 8.46
N LYS A 147 -3.97 -5.64 7.95
CA LYS A 147 -3.71 -6.28 6.65
C LYS A 147 -4.06 -5.35 5.49
N CYS A 148 -5.15 -4.60 5.57
CA CYS A 148 -5.50 -3.62 4.55
C CYS A 148 -4.50 -2.47 4.49
N ASN A 149 -4.03 -2.00 5.66
CA ASN A 149 -2.95 -1.02 5.75
C ASN A 149 -1.68 -1.52 5.05
N ALA A 150 -1.28 -2.77 5.31
CA ALA A 150 -0.13 -3.38 4.63
C ALA A 150 -0.33 -3.46 3.11
N ASN A 151 -1.52 -3.86 2.65
CA ASN A 151 -1.87 -3.88 1.22
C ASN A 151 -1.73 -2.49 0.59
N MET A 152 -2.19 -1.44 1.27
CA MET A 152 -2.09 -0.07 0.79
C MET A 152 -0.64 0.44 0.75
N GLN A 153 0.20 0.08 1.73
CA GLN A 153 1.63 0.40 1.68
C GLN A 153 2.32 -0.26 0.48
N ILE A 154 1.98 -1.53 0.18
CA ILE A 154 2.48 -2.23 -1.00
C ILE A 154 2.02 -1.51 -2.27
N ALA A 155 0.72 -1.17 -2.37
CA ALA A 155 0.15 -0.44 -3.50
C ALA A 155 0.84 0.92 -3.71
N GLY A 156 1.07 1.68 -2.64
CA GLY A 156 1.81 2.95 -2.70
C GLY A 156 3.27 2.79 -3.13
N GLY A 157 3.92 1.69 -2.73
CA GLY A 157 5.26 1.33 -3.19
C GLY A 157 5.29 1.01 -4.69
N ILE A 158 4.32 0.24 -5.18
CA ILE A 158 4.15 -0.07 -6.60
C ILE A 158 3.92 1.22 -7.40
N MET A 159 2.98 2.07 -6.94
CA MET A 159 2.65 3.35 -7.61
C MET A 159 3.83 4.34 -7.68
N SER A 160 4.85 4.15 -6.85
CA SER A 160 6.07 4.97 -6.89
C SER A 160 7.08 4.50 -7.94
N GLN A 161 6.84 3.37 -8.62
CA GLN A 161 7.74 2.84 -9.65
C GLN A 161 7.46 3.43 -11.03
N ASP A 162 8.52 3.86 -11.72
CA ASP A 162 8.43 4.46 -13.05
C ASP A 162 7.89 3.49 -14.12
N SER A 163 8.17 2.19 -13.97
CA SER A 163 7.80 1.14 -14.93
C SER A 163 6.28 0.97 -15.11
N ILE A 164 5.47 1.50 -14.21
CA ILE A 164 4.01 1.40 -14.27
C ILE A 164 3.29 2.74 -14.32
N LYS A 165 4.00 3.87 -14.54
CA LYS A 165 3.38 5.20 -14.63
C LYS A 165 2.21 5.25 -15.62
N ASP A 166 2.35 4.61 -16.77
CA ASP A 166 1.30 4.56 -17.79
C ASP A 166 0.09 3.73 -17.33
N ALA A 167 0.32 2.64 -16.59
CA ALA A 167 -0.74 1.83 -16.00
C ALA A 167 -1.46 2.58 -14.86
N ILE A 168 -0.76 3.44 -14.11
CA ILE A 168 -1.35 4.30 -13.08
C ILE A 168 -2.23 5.38 -13.71
N ALA A 169 -1.80 5.96 -14.84
CA ALA A 169 -2.60 6.96 -15.55
C ALA A 169 -3.98 6.41 -15.95
N ILE A 170 -4.06 5.10 -16.19
CA ILE A 170 -5.29 4.36 -16.50
C ILE A 170 -6.12 4.08 -15.25
N LEU A 171 -5.49 3.84 -14.09
CA LEU A 171 -6.09 3.32 -12.85
C LEU A 171 -7.01 4.30 -12.09
N ALA A 172 -7.65 5.20 -12.83
CA ALA A 172 -8.34 6.40 -12.38
C ALA A 172 -7.38 7.36 -11.68
N LYS A 173 -7.17 8.54 -12.29
CA LYS A 173 -6.45 9.66 -11.65
C LYS A 173 -6.89 9.89 -10.20
N GLY A 174 -8.17 9.68 -9.92
CA GLY A 174 -8.76 9.74 -8.57
C GLY A 174 -8.11 8.78 -7.57
N LEU A 175 -7.91 7.50 -7.91
CA LEU A 175 -7.32 6.52 -6.98
C LEU A 175 -5.85 6.85 -6.70
N ASN A 176 -5.08 7.19 -7.74
CA ASN A 176 -3.69 7.61 -7.53
C ASN A 176 -3.60 8.86 -6.65
N ALA A 177 -4.46 9.87 -6.87
CA ALA A 177 -4.51 11.06 -6.03
C ALA A 177 -4.80 10.71 -4.56
N VAL A 178 -5.74 9.80 -4.31
CA VAL A 178 -6.08 9.30 -2.97
C VAL A 178 -4.89 8.60 -2.32
N VAL A 179 -4.29 7.64 -3.02
CA VAL A 179 -3.16 6.86 -2.49
C VAL A 179 -2.00 7.78 -2.14
N GLN A 180 -1.62 8.71 -3.03
CA GLN A 180 -0.53 9.64 -2.78
C GLN A 180 -0.83 10.60 -1.63
N LYS A 181 -2.06 11.14 -1.57
CA LYS A 181 -2.47 12.08 -0.52
C LYS A 181 -2.40 11.48 0.88
N TYR A 182 -2.79 10.22 1.05
CA TYR A 182 -2.87 9.58 2.37
C TYR A 182 -1.75 8.57 2.64
N LYS A 183 -0.77 8.41 1.73
CA LYS A 183 0.35 7.46 1.88
C LYS A 183 1.02 7.56 3.24
N GLU A 184 1.37 8.78 3.67
CA GLU A 184 2.03 8.99 4.96
C GLU A 184 1.16 8.57 6.15
N ASN A 185 -0.17 8.74 6.07
CA ASN A 185 -1.07 8.30 7.12
C ASN A 185 -1.06 6.78 7.28
N TYR A 186 -0.99 6.04 6.16
CA TYR A 186 -0.88 4.59 6.18
C TYR A 186 0.48 4.14 6.74
N GLU A 187 1.58 4.77 6.33
CA GLU A 187 2.94 4.46 6.79
C GLU A 187 3.12 4.75 8.29
N LYS A 188 2.60 5.89 8.77
CA LYS A 188 2.71 6.32 10.18
C LYS A 188 1.57 5.80 11.07
N LYS A 189 0.60 5.09 10.50
CA LYS A 189 -0.65 4.66 11.16
C LYS A 189 -1.44 5.82 11.82
N THR A 190 -1.36 7.03 11.25
CA THR A 190 -2.12 8.21 11.73
C THR A 190 -3.50 8.28 11.06
N CYS A 191 -4.28 7.21 11.19
CA CYS A 191 -5.53 7.00 10.45
C CYS A 191 -6.63 8.01 10.80
N ASP A 192 -6.69 8.49 12.04
CA ASP A 192 -7.72 9.46 12.46
C ASP A 192 -7.53 10.84 11.80
N ALA A 193 -6.30 11.19 11.43
CA ALA A 193 -5.99 12.43 10.72
C ALA A 193 -6.59 12.46 9.30
N ILE A 194 -6.90 11.31 8.69
CA ILE A 194 -7.53 11.22 7.37
C ILE A 194 -8.92 11.89 7.37
N THR A 195 -9.65 11.82 8.49
CA THR A 195 -10.98 12.41 8.64
C THR A 195 -10.96 13.85 9.19
N GLY A 196 -9.77 14.42 9.43
CA GLY A 196 -9.63 15.72 10.09
C GLY A 196 -9.98 15.71 11.59
N ASN A 197 -10.26 14.53 12.16
CA ASN A 197 -10.52 14.35 13.59
C ASN A 197 -9.24 14.06 14.40
N GLY A 198 -8.09 13.96 13.73
CA GLY A 198 -6.80 13.95 14.39
C GLY A 198 -6.60 15.29 15.07
N SER A 199 -6.73 15.32 16.40
CA SER A 199 -6.27 16.44 17.20
C SER A 199 -4.78 16.67 16.88
N ASP A 200 -4.46 17.75 16.18
CA ASP A 200 -3.10 18.20 15.81
C ASP A 200 -2.19 18.45 17.04
N ASP A 201 -2.66 18.16 18.25
CA ASP A 201 -2.00 18.52 19.51
C ASP A 201 -0.79 17.66 19.91
N LYS A 202 -0.30 16.72 19.08
CA LYS A 202 0.80 15.83 19.51
C LYS A 202 2.09 15.87 18.69
N ASP A 203 2.07 16.23 17.40
CA ASP A 203 3.31 16.22 16.59
C ASP A 203 4.05 17.56 16.57
N ASP A 204 3.36 18.68 16.75
CA ASP A 204 4.02 19.99 16.95
C ASP A 204 4.83 20.03 18.26
N ALA A 205 4.40 19.27 19.28
CA ALA A 205 5.13 19.15 20.54
C ALA A 205 6.44 18.34 20.40
N VAL A 206 6.53 17.40 19.45
CA VAL A 206 7.74 16.57 19.26
C VAL A 206 8.79 17.33 18.44
N THR A 207 8.39 18.06 17.41
CA THR A 207 9.30 18.87 16.60
C THR A 207 9.85 20.05 17.40
N LEU A 208 9.01 20.72 18.21
CA LEU A 208 9.46 21.80 19.08
C LEU A 208 10.47 21.31 20.14
N LYS A 209 10.21 20.15 20.76
CA LYS A 209 11.14 19.54 21.74
C LYS A 209 12.51 19.23 21.14
N ARG A 210 12.56 18.73 19.89
CA ARG A 210 13.83 18.38 19.23
C ARG A 210 14.70 19.61 18.94
N ILE A 211 14.07 20.75 18.61
CA ILE A 211 14.76 22.02 18.41
C ILE A 211 15.28 22.59 19.74
N THR A 212 14.52 22.46 20.83
CA THR A 212 14.92 23.02 22.13
C THR A 212 16.17 22.33 22.70
N PHE A 213 16.26 21.00 22.59
CA PHE A 213 17.43 20.26 23.09
C PHE A 213 18.72 20.54 22.31
N SER A 214 18.63 20.79 21.00
CA SER A 214 19.80 21.16 20.18
C SER A 214 20.37 22.53 20.57
N LEU A 215 19.49 23.51 20.81
CA LEU A 215 19.88 24.85 21.25
C LEU A 215 20.49 24.85 22.66
N ILE A 216 19.89 24.11 23.60
CA ILE A 216 20.43 23.98 24.97
C ILE A 216 21.82 23.30 24.92
N GLY A 217 21.99 22.28 24.08
CA GLY A 217 23.29 21.62 23.88
C GLY A 217 24.37 22.58 23.37
N MET A 218 24.07 23.42 22.39
CA MET A 218 25.04 24.40 21.87
C MET A 218 25.39 25.50 22.89
N ILE A 219 24.44 25.95 23.70
CA ILE A 219 24.68 26.95 24.74
C ILE A 219 25.61 26.38 25.84
N LEU A 220 25.38 25.14 26.26
CA LEU A 220 26.24 24.45 27.23
C LEU A 220 27.64 24.17 26.68
N LEU A 221 27.76 23.80 25.40
CA LEU A 221 29.07 23.62 24.76
C LEU A 221 29.85 24.95 24.68
N SER A 222 29.16 26.04 24.35
CA SER A 222 29.77 27.37 24.21
C SER A 222 30.30 27.90 25.54
N SER A 223 29.64 27.58 26.65
CA SER A 223 30.06 27.99 28.00
C SER A 223 31.26 27.17 28.53
N LEU A 224 31.44 25.93 28.07
CA LEU A 224 32.62 25.12 28.39
C LEU A 224 33.89 25.54 27.64
N ILE A 225 33.78 26.17 26.47
CA ILE A 225 34.93 26.64 25.67
C ILE A 225 35.47 27.98 26.16
N LEU A 226 34.67 28.76 26.90
CA LEU A 226 35.04 30.07 27.44
C LEU A 226 35.67 30.02 28.84
N LEU A 227 35.79 28.84 29.45
CA LEU A 227 36.41 28.57 30.75
C LEU A 227 37.78 27.90 30.57
#